data_AF-A0A0Q5ZEX4-F1
#
_entry.id   AF-A0A0Q5ZEX4-F1
#
_cell.length_a   1.000
_cell.length_b   1.000
_cell.length_c   1.000
_cell.angle_alpha   90.00
_cell.angle_beta   90.00
_cell.angle_gamma   90.00
#
_symmetry.space_group_name_H-M   'P 1'
#
loop_
_entity.id
_entity.type
_entity.pdbx_description
1 polymer ?
#
loop_
_entity_poly.entity_id
_entity_poly.type
_entity_poly.pdbx_seq_one_letter_code
_entity_poly.pdbx_strand_id
1 'polypeptide(L)' 'MKSNMALIGKNKKEIITILGDEFNADFCKTWSYKIKTSWFKSVYLYLEFDENDFVAKAYRKTKYFF' A
#
# COMPACT_ATOMS: atom_id res chain seq x y z
N MET A 1 -2.46 -15.32 -4.70
CA MET A 1 -2.39 -14.07 -3.92
C MET A 1 -0.96 -13.53 -4.05
N LYS A 2 -0.73 -12.47 -4.85
CA LYS A 2 0.63 -11.93 -5.06
C LYS A 2 1.20 -11.45 -3.72
N SER A 3 2.38 -11.95 -3.34
CA SER A 3 2.93 -11.73 -2.00
C SER A 3 3.38 -10.27 -1.85
N ASN A 4 3.28 -9.73 -0.63
CA ASN A 4 3.70 -8.34 -0.33
C ASN A 4 5.18 -8.08 -0.67
N MET A 5 6.01 -9.13 -0.79
CA MET A 5 7.41 -9.02 -1.23
C MET A 5 7.54 -8.53 -2.68
N ALA A 6 6.54 -8.79 -3.54
CA ALA A 6 6.60 -8.41 -4.95
C ALA A 6 6.53 -6.87 -5.18
N LEU A 7 6.24 -6.10 -4.14
CA LEU A 7 6.15 -4.64 -4.20
C LEU A 7 7.40 -3.93 -3.67
N ILE A 8 8.25 -4.62 -2.91
CA ILE A 8 9.49 -4.04 -2.38
C ILE A 8 10.43 -3.71 -3.55
N GLY A 9 11.05 -2.53 -3.50
CA GLY A 9 11.94 -2.03 -4.55
C GLY A 9 11.23 -1.49 -5.79
N LYS A 10 9.89 -1.41 -5.80
CA LYS A 10 9.14 -0.73 -6.85
C LYS A 10 9.05 0.76 -6.58
N ASN A 11 9.07 1.57 -7.62
CA ASN A 11 8.83 3.01 -7.49
C ASN A 11 7.32 3.33 -7.50
N LYS A 12 6.97 4.56 -7.12
CA LYS A 12 5.59 5.07 -7.10
C LYS A 12 4.81 4.84 -8.40
N LYS A 13 5.41 5.07 -9.58
CA LYS A 13 4.75 4.87 -10.89
C LYS A 13 4.42 3.40 -11.17
N GLU A 14 5.32 2.50 -10.83
CA GLU A 14 5.06 1.05 -10.92
C GLU A 14 3.95 0.64 -9.96
N ILE A 15 3.94 1.18 -8.74
CA ILE A 15 2.89 0.91 -7.76
C ILE A 15 1.54 1.38 -8.29
N ILE A 16 1.44 2.59 -8.84
CA ILE A 16 0.21 3.11 -9.47
C ILE A 16 -0.25 2.18 -10.61
N THR A 17 0.69 1.67 -11.42
CA THR A 17 0.35 0.75 -12.52
C THR A 17 -0.21 -0.59 -12.00
N ILE A 18 0.24 -1.04 -10.83
CA ILE A 18 -0.16 -2.34 -10.24
C ILE A 18 -1.43 -2.25 -9.41
N LEU A 19 -1.57 -1.19 -8.60
CA LEU A 19 -2.62 -1.03 -7.58
C LEU A 19 -3.63 0.06 -7.90
N GLY A 20 -3.33 0.94 -8.87
CA GLY A 20 -4.06 2.17 -9.11
C GLY A 20 -3.53 3.34 -8.29
N ASP A 21 -4.01 4.53 -8.63
CA ASP A 21 -3.55 5.79 -8.03
C ASP A 21 -4.05 5.95 -6.58
N GLU A 22 -5.33 5.58 -6.32
CA GLU A 22 -6.05 5.93 -5.07
C GLU A 22 -5.81 7.39 -4.64
N PHE A 23 -6.22 7.79 -3.42
CA PHE A 23 -5.98 9.15 -2.90
C PHE A 23 -4.58 9.27 -2.27
N ASN A 24 -3.56 8.72 -2.93
CA ASN A 24 -2.18 8.78 -2.47
C ASN A 24 -1.44 9.92 -3.18
N ALA A 25 -0.90 10.86 -2.41
CA ALA A 25 -0.14 11.96 -2.99
C ALA A 25 1.30 11.57 -3.26
N ASP A 26 1.87 12.06 -4.36
CA ASP A 26 3.24 11.78 -4.77
C ASP A 26 4.30 12.22 -3.76
N PHE A 27 4.04 13.24 -2.94
CA PHE A 27 4.98 13.70 -1.91
C PHE A 27 4.91 12.88 -0.60
N CYS A 28 3.92 12.01 -0.44
CA CYS A 28 3.78 11.19 0.76
C CYS A 28 4.83 10.07 0.77
N LYS A 29 5.49 9.88 1.92
CA LYS A 29 6.40 8.75 2.17
C LYS A 29 5.68 7.45 2.52
N THR A 30 4.39 7.52 2.77
CA THR A 30 3.58 6.34 3.09
C THR A 30 2.30 6.38 2.29
N TRP A 31 2.02 5.30 1.57
CA TRP A 31 0.76 5.09 0.89
C TRP A 31 -0.03 3.97 1.54
N SER A 32 -1.35 4.04 1.41
CA SER A 32 -2.24 3.00 1.90
C SER A 32 -3.26 2.63 0.83
N TYR A 33 -3.55 1.34 0.74
CA TYR A 33 -4.50 0.77 -0.20
C TYR A 33 -5.47 -0.12 0.53
N LYS A 34 -6.76 0.02 0.24
CA LYS A 34 -7.79 -0.82 0.87
C LYS A 34 -7.92 -2.13 0.08
N ILE A 35 -7.48 -3.24 0.67
CA ILE A 35 -7.44 -4.54 0.00
C ILE A 35 -8.78 -5.30 0.12
N LYS A 36 -9.39 -5.23 1.32
CA LYS A 36 -10.64 -5.93 1.58
C LYS A 36 -11.44 -5.18 2.63
N THR A 37 -12.73 -5.02 2.39
CA THR A 37 -13.68 -4.59 3.41
C THR A 37 -14.72 -5.67 3.62
N SER A 38 -15.15 -5.82 4.86
CA SER A 38 -16.23 -6.67 5.31
C SER A 38 -16.98 -5.91 6.41
N TRP A 39 -18.19 -6.35 6.75
CA TRP A 39 -19.06 -5.64 7.70
C TRP A 39 -18.33 -5.24 9.00
N PHE A 40 -17.45 -6.10 9.51
CA PHE A 40 -16.77 -5.92 10.80
C PHE A 40 -15.29 -5.52 10.71
N LYS A 41 -14.70 -5.52 9.50
CA LYS A 41 -13.28 -5.22 9.36
C LYS A 41 -12.89 -4.71 7.97
N SER A 42 -11.86 -3.88 7.94
CA SER A 42 -11.15 -3.50 6.73
C SER A 42 -9.67 -3.90 6.84
N VAL A 43 -9.13 -4.43 5.75
CA VAL A 43 -7.71 -4.78 5.62
C VAL A 43 -7.06 -3.80 4.65
N TYR A 44 -5.99 -3.17 5.11
CA TYR A 44 -5.22 -2.19 4.36
C TYR A 44 -3.81 -2.72 4.12
N LEU A 45 -3.28 -2.44 2.94
CA LEU A 45 -1.87 -2.58 2.60
C LEU A 45 -1.23 -1.20 2.76
N TYR A 46 -0.14 -1.15 3.51
CA TYR A 46 0.69 0.04 3.67
C TYR A 46 2.00 -0.17 2.95
N LEU A 47 2.42 0.86 2.22
CA LEU A 47 3.71 0.94 1.54
C LEU A 47 4.47 2.13 2.12
N GLU A 48 5.68 1.89 2.62
CA GLU A 48 6.60 2.94 3.07
C GLU A 48 7.69 3.07 2.02
N PHE A 49 7.89 4.30 1.54
CA PHE A 49 8.87 4.67 0.54
C PHE A 49 10.13 5.24 1.21
N ASP A 50 11.28 4.93 0.62
CA ASP A 50 12.56 5.53 1.02
C ASP A 50 12.73 6.95 0.43
N GLU A 51 13.92 7.52 0.59
CA GLU A 51 14.25 8.86 0.09
C GLU A 51 14.34 8.94 -1.44
N ASN A 52 14.40 7.78 -2.12
CA ASN A 52 14.46 7.68 -3.57
C ASN A 52 13.10 7.27 -4.19
N ASP A 53 12.02 7.32 -3.40
CA ASP A 53 10.66 6.94 -3.79
C ASP A 53 10.49 5.46 -4.20
N PHE A 54 11.34 4.58 -3.66
CA PHE A 54 11.17 3.13 -3.78
C PHE A 54 10.55 2.53 -2.53
N VAL A 55 9.70 1.51 -2.69
CA VAL A 55 9.09 0.82 -1.55
C VAL A 55 10.16 0.09 -0.74
N ALA A 56 10.46 0.62 0.45
CA ALA A 56 11.34 -0.02 1.42
C ALA A 56 10.60 -1.09 2.24
N LYS A 57 9.30 -0.88 2.50
CA LYS A 57 8.52 -1.78 3.35
C LYS A 57 7.07 -1.88 2.87
N ALA A 58 6.53 -3.09 2.92
CA ALA A 58 5.14 -3.38 2.59
C ALA A 58 4.52 -4.29 3.67
N TYR A 59 3.43 -3.86 4.29
CA TYR A 59 2.76 -4.64 5.35
C TYR A 59 1.26 -4.42 5.36
N ARG A 60 0.53 -5.33 6.01
CA ARG A 60 -0.93 -5.26 6.13
C ARG A 60 -1.33 -4.87 7.55
N LYS A 61 -2.36 -4.05 7.68
CA LYS A 61 -3.07 -3.84 8.95
C LYS A 61 -4.55 -4.12 8.77
N THR A 62 -5.14 -4.74 9.79
CA THR A 62 -6.60 -4.95 9.86
C THR A 62 -7.16 -3.96 10.86
N LYS A 63 -8.13 -3.16 10.43
CA LYS A 63 -8.94 -2.29 11.30
C LYS A 63 -10.29 -2.96 11.49
N TYR A 64 -10.71 -3.11 12.74
CA TYR A 64 -12.00 -3.66 13.08
C TYR A 64 -12.96 -2.52 13.43
N PHE A 65 -14.25 -2.71 13.12
CA PHE A 65 -15.32 -1.79 13.50
C PHE A 65 -16.12 -2.48 14.60
N PHE A 66 -15.95 -2.02 15.83
CA PHE A 66 -16.73 -2.40 17.01
C PHE A 66 -17.10 -1.13 17.76
#